data_AF-A0A4Q3E5N3-F1
#
_entry.id   AF-A0A4Q3E5N3-F1
#
_cell.length_a   1.000
_cell.length_b   1.000
_cell.length_c   1.000
_cell.angle_alpha   90.00
_cell.angle_beta   90.00
_cell.angle_gamma   90.00
#
_symmetry.space_group_name_H-M   'P 1'
#
loop_
_entity.id
_entity.type
_entity.pdbx_description
1 polymer ?
#
loop_
_entity_poly.entity_id
_entity_poly.type
_entity_poly.pdbx_seq_one_letter_code
_entity_poly.pdbx_strand_id
1 'polypeptide(L)'
;NTIYPIDTYVQSSADNSPKYEGKFEGAETPTLPVKTSQWEKSKWGKIKSTPYGNTLTLDMAKAAIDNEQLGNGAVTDFLAVSLSSTDYVGHQFGPNAVEVEDMYLRLDKDLAAFFTYLDGKVGKGAYTVFLTADHAVAHNPAFLTDNKIPAGVWKDPAKQLNSYLEEKFKQKNIIHSIGQYQVNLNYKVIGEAKLDEEAIKSESIKFLEKQPDIALAVDMRKAQTTSIPHDLRERIINGYNIERSGVIQIILKPGYFQGGSTGTTHGTWNPYDAHIPLVFMGWGVKHGNLTRETHMTDIAPTVAALLHIQAPNGNIGKTISEVLK
;
A
#
# COMPACT_ATOMS: atom_id res chain seq x y z
N ASN A 1 22.46 3.14 -13.62
CA ASN A 1 22.24 2.58 -14.97
C ASN A 1 21.13 1.54 -14.84
N THR A 2 20.39 1.28 -15.90
CA THR A 2 19.54 0.09 -16.03
C THR A 2 20.39 -1.19 -15.97
N ILE A 3 19.82 -2.32 -15.57
CA ILE A 3 20.51 -3.62 -15.54
C ILE A 3 20.62 -4.29 -16.92
N TYR A 4 19.77 -3.88 -17.85
CA TYR A 4 19.75 -4.32 -19.25
C TYR A 4 19.77 -3.09 -20.18
N PRO A 5 20.05 -3.26 -21.49
CA PRO A 5 19.91 -2.18 -22.46
C PRO A 5 18.50 -1.56 -22.40
N ILE A 6 18.41 -0.23 -22.39
CA ILE A 6 17.16 0.49 -22.11
C ILE A 6 16.06 0.22 -23.15
N ASP A 7 16.44 -0.13 -24.38
CA ASP A 7 15.53 -0.52 -25.47
C ASP A 7 14.86 -1.88 -25.26
N THR A 8 15.27 -2.64 -24.24
CA THR A 8 14.62 -3.91 -23.83
C THR A 8 13.50 -3.74 -22.80
N TYR A 9 13.29 -2.51 -22.30
CA TYR A 9 12.28 -2.17 -21.31
C TYR A 9 10.95 -1.96 -22.03
N VAL A 10 10.06 -2.94 -21.94
CA VAL A 10 8.81 -2.99 -22.73
C VAL A 10 7.56 -2.91 -21.87
N GLN A 11 7.71 -2.86 -20.54
CA GLN A 11 6.61 -2.72 -19.59
C GLN A 11 6.49 -1.29 -19.04
N SER A 12 7.44 -0.42 -19.35
CA SER A 12 7.41 1.01 -19.03
C SER A 12 6.99 1.88 -20.20
N SER A 13 6.59 3.13 -19.91
CA SER A 13 6.56 4.21 -20.89
C SER A 13 7.97 4.64 -21.30
N ALA A 14 8.06 5.57 -22.25
CA ALA A 14 9.32 6.20 -22.60
C ALA A 14 9.97 6.87 -21.36
N ASP A 15 11.28 6.68 -21.21
CA ASP A 15 12.08 7.30 -20.16
C ASP A 15 12.00 8.84 -20.25
N ASN A 16 12.27 9.52 -19.13
CA ASN A 16 12.22 10.98 -18.99
C ASN A 16 10.81 11.57 -19.17
N SER A 17 9.88 11.18 -18.30
CA SER A 17 8.51 11.72 -18.29
C SER A 17 8.29 12.67 -17.08
N PRO A 18 8.88 13.89 -17.04
CA PRO A 18 8.83 14.79 -15.88
C PRO A 18 7.43 15.31 -15.53
N LYS A 19 6.42 15.06 -16.38
CA LYS A 19 5.01 15.30 -16.09
C LYS A 19 4.46 14.30 -15.06
N TYR A 20 4.96 13.06 -15.07
CA TYR A 20 4.50 11.97 -14.21
C TYR A 20 5.56 11.51 -13.22
N GLU A 21 6.85 11.69 -13.51
CA GLU A 21 7.96 11.12 -12.74
C GLU A 21 8.66 12.18 -11.88
N GLY A 22 8.91 11.84 -10.62
CA GLY A 22 9.66 12.66 -9.68
C GLY A 22 11.17 12.53 -9.89
N LYS A 23 11.90 13.63 -9.73
CA LYS A 23 13.36 13.65 -9.89
C LYS A 23 14.06 13.29 -8.59
N PHE A 24 15.23 12.66 -8.70
CA PHE A 24 16.15 12.64 -7.58
C PHE A 24 16.62 14.06 -7.26
N GLU A 25 16.80 14.38 -5.98
CA GLU A 25 17.31 15.68 -5.56
C GLU A 25 18.67 15.99 -6.23
N GLY A 26 18.75 17.12 -6.93
CA GLY A 26 19.92 17.55 -7.68
C GLY A 26 20.01 17.00 -9.11
N ALA A 27 19.07 16.15 -9.54
CA ALA A 27 18.97 15.71 -10.93
C ALA A 27 18.15 16.69 -11.77
N GLU A 28 18.56 16.90 -13.03
CA GLU A 28 17.84 17.74 -13.99
C GLU A 28 16.64 17.00 -14.61
N THR A 29 16.73 15.68 -14.74
CA THR A 29 15.72 14.78 -15.34
C THR A 29 15.44 13.57 -14.44
N PRO A 30 14.23 12.99 -14.49
CA PRO A 30 13.93 11.71 -13.85
C PRO A 30 14.41 10.58 -14.78
N THR A 31 15.71 10.35 -14.83
CA THR A 31 16.28 9.30 -15.69
C THR A 31 17.40 8.55 -15.00
N LEU A 32 17.66 7.33 -15.48
CA LEU A 32 18.87 6.59 -15.17
C LEU A 32 20.03 7.03 -16.12
N PRO A 33 21.30 6.96 -15.70
CA PRO A 33 21.78 6.56 -14.38
C PRO A 33 21.69 7.62 -13.27
N VAL A 34 21.41 7.11 -12.07
CA VAL A 34 21.66 7.82 -10.82
C VAL A 34 23.03 7.41 -10.28
N LYS A 35 23.95 8.38 -10.12
CA LYS A 35 25.31 8.15 -9.59
C LYS A 35 25.30 8.06 -8.07
N THR A 36 24.75 6.97 -7.53
CA THR A 36 24.65 6.74 -6.08
C THR A 36 26.01 6.72 -5.38
N SER A 37 27.09 6.38 -6.09
CA SER A 37 28.46 6.44 -5.59
C SER A 37 28.96 7.85 -5.25
N GLN A 38 28.29 8.89 -5.74
CA GLN A 38 28.60 10.29 -5.45
C GLN A 38 27.76 10.85 -4.29
N TRP A 39 26.93 10.03 -3.65
CA TRP A 39 26.11 10.47 -2.53
C TRP A 39 26.95 10.58 -1.25
N GLU A 40 26.90 11.76 -0.65
CA GLU A 40 27.47 12.03 0.66
C GLU A 40 26.76 11.23 1.77
N LYS A 41 27.40 11.06 2.93
CA LYS A 41 26.86 10.32 4.08
C LYS A 41 25.47 10.82 4.51
N SER A 42 25.25 12.12 4.45
CA SER A 42 23.96 12.77 4.73
C SER A 42 22.81 12.26 3.85
N LYS A 43 23.12 11.68 2.68
CA LYS A 43 22.17 11.19 1.68
C LYS A 43 22.01 9.67 1.67
N TRP A 44 22.68 8.93 2.56
CA TRP A 44 22.61 7.46 2.60
C TRP A 44 21.21 6.91 2.82
N GLY A 45 20.34 7.65 3.52
CA GLY A 45 18.94 7.28 3.67
C GLY A 45 18.18 7.14 2.34
N LYS A 46 18.68 7.71 1.24
CA LYS A 46 18.11 7.57 -0.11
C LYS A 46 18.30 6.19 -0.71
N ILE A 47 19.11 5.32 -0.11
CA ILE A 47 19.23 3.92 -0.54
C ILE A 47 17.85 3.22 -0.58
N LYS A 48 16.92 3.63 0.28
CA LYS A 48 15.54 3.14 0.27
C LYS A 48 14.82 3.39 -1.05
N SER A 49 15.14 4.47 -1.76
CA SER A 49 14.60 4.82 -3.08
C SER A 49 15.48 4.28 -4.23
N THR A 50 16.18 3.17 -4.00
CA THR A 50 17.01 2.50 -5.01
C THR A 50 16.86 0.99 -4.88
N PRO A 51 17.13 0.21 -5.95
CA PRO A 51 17.09 -1.26 -5.86
C PRO A 51 17.99 -1.86 -4.77
N TYR A 52 19.10 -1.18 -4.45
CA TYR A 52 20.06 -1.63 -3.46
C TYR A 52 19.50 -1.69 -2.03
N GLY A 53 18.39 -1.00 -1.73
CA GLY A 53 17.72 -1.13 -0.44
C GLY A 53 17.12 -2.54 -0.22
N ASN A 54 16.56 -3.13 -1.28
CA ASN A 54 16.07 -4.51 -1.24
C ASN A 54 17.23 -5.51 -1.18
N THR A 55 18.30 -5.29 -1.97
CA THR A 55 19.51 -6.12 -1.92
C THR A 55 20.10 -6.15 -0.49
N LEU A 56 20.27 -4.97 0.12
CA LEU A 56 20.77 -4.84 1.49
C LEU A 56 19.86 -5.56 2.50
N THR A 57 18.55 -5.44 2.34
CA THR A 57 17.58 -6.12 3.22
C THR A 57 17.68 -7.63 3.11
N LEU A 58 17.86 -8.17 1.90
CA LEU A 58 18.05 -9.61 1.69
C LEU A 58 19.41 -10.11 2.20
N ASP A 59 20.46 -9.30 2.11
CA ASP A 59 21.76 -9.63 2.71
C ASP A 59 21.68 -9.64 4.23
N MET A 60 20.94 -8.72 4.83
CA MET A 60 20.63 -8.75 6.27
C MET A 60 19.82 -9.99 6.65
N ALA A 61 18.85 -10.39 5.82
CA ALA A 61 18.06 -11.62 6.05
C ALA A 61 18.95 -12.88 6.02
N LYS A 62 19.88 -12.99 5.06
CA LYS A 62 20.89 -14.07 5.04
C LYS A 62 21.75 -14.07 6.29
N ALA A 63 22.24 -12.89 6.70
CA ALA A 63 23.03 -12.76 7.92
C ALA A 63 22.24 -13.19 9.18
N ALA A 64 20.96 -12.87 9.28
CA ALA A 64 20.09 -13.33 10.37
C ALA A 64 19.94 -14.85 10.36
N ILE A 65 19.69 -15.47 9.19
CA ILE A 65 19.60 -16.92 9.05
C ILE A 65 20.91 -17.59 9.49
N ASP A 66 22.06 -17.06 9.07
CA ASP A 66 23.36 -17.62 9.40
C ASP A 66 23.70 -17.53 10.88
N ASN A 67 23.43 -16.40 11.53
CA ASN A 67 23.87 -16.16 12.90
C ASN A 67 22.87 -16.68 13.95
N GLU A 68 21.57 -16.64 13.66
CA GLU A 68 20.51 -17.18 14.53
C GLU A 68 20.22 -18.66 14.26
N GLN A 69 20.90 -19.28 13.28
CA GLN A 69 20.74 -20.69 12.90
C GLN A 69 19.30 -21.05 12.48
N LEU A 70 18.59 -20.13 11.83
CA LEU A 70 17.18 -20.32 11.47
C LEU A 70 17.03 -21.50 10.50
N GLY A 71 16.14 -22.43 10.82
CA GLY A 71 15.88 -23.64 10.04
C GLY A 71 16.92 -24.75 10.24
N ASN A 72 17.89 -24.60 11.16
CA ASN A 72 18.92 -25.59 11.45
C ASN A 72 18.63 -26.42 12.73
N GLY A 73 17.35 -26.63 13.03
CA GLY A 73 16.89 -27.32 14.25
C GLY A 73 15.62 -28.14 14.05
N ALA A 74 15.11 -28.73 15.14
CA ALA A 74 13.88 -29.53 15.12
C ALA A 74 12.59 -28.69 15.25
N VAL A 75 12.73 -27.40 15.58
CA VAL A 75 11.60 -26.47 15.78
C VAL A 75 11.52 -25.55 14.58
N THR A 76 10.30 -25.24 14.14
CA THR A 76 10.07 -24.30 13.05
C THR A 76 10.38 -22.87 13.48
N ASP A 77 11.27 -22.21 12.72
CA ASP A 77 11.55 -20.78 12.84
C ASP A 77 10.68 -19.98 11.85
N PHE A 78 10.54 -18.67 12.10
CA PHE A 78 9.76 -17.76 11.25
C PHE A 78 10.55 -16.49 10.96
N LEU A 79 10.83 -16.22 9.67
CA LEU A 79 11.48 -15.00 9.21
C LEU A 79 10.51 -14.17 8.35
N ALA A 80 10.28 -12.91 8.75
CA ALA A 80 9.49 -11.96 7.97
C ALA A 80 10.42 -10.88 7.40
N VAL A 81 10.41 -10.71 6.07
CA VAL A 81 11.25 -9.74 5.35
C VAL A 81 10.38 -8.83 4.51
N SER A 82 10.50 -7.52 4.70
CA SER A 82 9.80 -6.50 3.92
C SER A 82 10.76 -5.82 2.95
N LEU A 83 10.44 -5.86 1.65
CA LEU A 83 11.27 -5.30 0.58
C LEU A 83 10.72 -3.94 0.14
N SER A 84 10.98 -2.91 0.96
CA SER A 84 10.30 -1.61 0.84
C SER A 84 10.76 -0.72 -0.31
N SER A 85 11.85 -1.04 -1.02
CA SER A 85 12.34 -0.14 -2.08
C SER A 85 11.42 -0.04 -3.28
N THR A 86 10.58 -1.05 -3.53
CA THR A 86 9.54 -0.98 -4.57
C THR A 86 8.53 0.12 -4.29
N ASP A 87 8.12 0.29 -3.03
CA ASP A 87 7.21 1.36 -2.60
C ASP A 87 7.86 2.75 -2.77
N TYR A 88 9.09 2.94 -2.28
CA TYR A 88 9.79 4.22 -2.41
C TYR A 88 10.05 4.64 -3.87
N VAL A 89 10.45 3.69 -4.72
CA VAL A 89 10.67 3.95 -6.15
C VAL A 89 9.32 4.21 -6.83
N GLY A 90 8.29 3.42 -6.54
CA GLY A 90 6.93 3.62 -7.05
C GLY A 90 6.38 5.00 -6.68
N HIS A 91 6.44 5.39 -5.41
CA HIS A 91 6.00 6.71 -4.95
C HIS A 91 6.68 7.88 -5.66
N GLN A 92 7.95 7.71 -6.04
CA GLN A 92 8.69 8.76 -6.73
C GLN A 92 8.36 8.81 -8.22
N PHE A 93 8.30 7.67 -8.90
CA PHE A 93 8.28 7.61 -10.37
C PHE A 93 6.93 7.25 -10.97
N GLY A 94 6.09 6.49 -10.26
CA GLY A 94 4.86 5.91 -10.81
C GLY A 94 5.10 4.54 -11.45
N PRO A 95 4.06 3.68 -11.54
CA PRO A 95 4.21 2.26 -11.91
C PRO A 95 4.60 2.05 -13.38
N ASN A 96 4.55 3.10 -14.21
CA ASN A 96 4.85 3.03 -15.63
C ASN A 96 6.29 3.46 -15.97
N ALA A 97 7.10 3.83 -14.98
CA ALA A 97 8.45 4.35 -15.22
C ALA A 97 9.49 3.25 -15.46
N VAL A 98 10.54 3.57 -16.22
CA VAL A 98 11.69 2.69 -16.46
C VAL A 98 12.37 2.31 -15.14
N GLU A 99 12.41 3.22 -14.16
CA GLU A 99 12.97 2.97 -12.84
C GLU A 99 12.22 1.87 -12.08
N VAL A 100 10.89 1.78 -12.24
CA VAL A 100 10.08 0.74 -11.59
C VAL A 100 10.29 -0.61 -12.30
N GLU A 101 10.35 -0.64 -13.63
CA GLU A 101 10.70 -1.87 -14.35
C GLU A 101 12.10 -2.37 -13.97
N ASP A 102 13.13 -1.50 -13.93
CA ASP A 102 14.49 -1.86 -13.51
C ASP A 102 14.53 -2.36 -12.05
N MET A 103 13.74 -1.74 -11.17
CA MET A 103 13.59 -2.16 -9.78
C MET A 103 13.07 -3.60 -9.69
N TYR A 104 12.02 -3.96 -10.42
CA TYR A 104 11.49 -5.33 -10.39
C TYR A 104 12.40 -6.34 -11.08
N LEU A 105 13.09 -5.98 -12.17
CA LEU A 105 14.07 -6.85 -12.83
C LEU A 105 15.28 -7.17 -11.94
N ARG A 106 15.69 -6.21 -11.09
CA ARG A 106 16.73 -6.43 -10.07
C ARG A 106 16.22 -7.24 -8.89
N LEU A 107 15.00 -6.95 -8.43
CA LEU A 107 14.36 -7.70 -7.36
C LEU A 107 14.19 -9.18 -7.71
N ASP A 108 13.82 -9.49 -8.96
CA ASP A 108 13.74 -10.86 -9.47
C ASP A 108 15.08 -11.61 -9.30
N LYS A 109 16.19 -10.99 -9.71
CA LYS A 109 17.54 -11.56 -9.53
C LYS A 109 17.91 -11.74 -8.06
N ASP A 110 17.59 -10.75 -7.23
CA ASP A 110 17.90 -10.81 -5.80
C ASP A 110 17.09 -11.91 -5.10
N LEU A 111 15.82 -12.10 -5.47
CA LEU A 111 14.97 -13.20 -4.98
C LEU A 111 15.50 -14.55 -5.45
N ALA A 112 15.88 -14.69 -6.73
CA ALA A 112 16.48 -15.92 -7.24
C ALA A 112 17.76 -16.30 -6.48
N ALA A 113 18.62 -15.32 -6.18
CA ALA A 113 19.82 -15.51 -5.38
C ALA A 113 19.49 -15.88 -3.93
N PHE A 114 18.48 -15.25 -3.33
CA PHE A 114 18.03 -15.55 -1.97
C PHE A 114 17.45 -16.97 -1.85
N PHE A 115 16.60 -17.40 -2.79
CA PHE A 115 16.07 -18.77 -2.78
C PHE A 115 17.16 -19.82 -3.06
N THR A 116 18.13 -19.52 -3.92
CA THR A 116 19.32 -20.38 -4.10
C THR A 116 20.11 -20.52 -2.81
N TYR A 117 20.27 -19.42 -2.06
CA TYR A 117 20.89 -19.45 -0.73
C TYR A 117 20.08 -20.30 0.25
N LEU A 118 18.75 -20.15 0.31
CA LEU A 118 17.89 -20.98 1.17
C LEU A 118 17.96 -22.47 0.81
N ASP A 119 17.97 -22.80 -0.48
CA ASP A 119 18.12 -24.17 -0.96
C ASP A 119 19.43 -24.81 -0.47
N GLY A 120 20.52 -24.04 -0.40
CA GLY A 120 21.81 -24.51 0.11
C GLY A 120 21.93 -24.49 1.64
N LYS A 121 21.30 -23.52 2.30
CA LYS A 121 21.44 -23.28 3.75
C LYS A 121 20.45 -24.09 4.60
N VAL A 122 19.17 -24.07 4.21
CA VAL A 122 18.06 -24.75 4.92
C VAL A 122 17.73 -26.08 4.26
N GLY A 123 17.85 -26.15 2.93
CA GLY A 123 17.54 -27.34 2.15
C GLY A 123 16.27 -27.16 1.33
N LYS A 124 16.36 -27.48 0.04
CA LYS A 124 15.22 -27.42 -0.88
C LYS A 124 14.08 -28.31 -0.40
N GLY A 125 12.90 -27.72 -0.21
CA GLY A 125 11.72 -28.43 0.28
C GLY A 125 11.63 -28.56 1.80
N ALA A 126 12.58 -27.99 2.55
CA ALA A 126 12.55 -27.90 4.01
C ALA A 126 12.02 -26.55 4.55
N TYR A 127 11.76 -25.58 3.66
CA TYR A 127 11.20 -24.28 3.99
C TYR A 127 9.96 -23.97 3.15
N THR A 128 9.09 -23.10 3.65
CA THR A 128 7.96 -22.53 2.90
C THR A 128 8.14 -21.02 2.79
N VAL A 129 7.89 -20.48 1.61
CA VAL A 129 7.79 -19.04 1.35
C VAL A 129 6.33 -18.73 1.03
N PHE A 130 5.81 -17.67 1.65
CA PHE A 130 4.65 -16.94 1.12
C PHE A 130 5.11 -15.52 0.78
N LEU A 131 4.90 -15.11 -0.47
CA LEU A 131 5.26 -13.79 -0.98
C LEU A 131 3.99 -13.07 -1.37
N THR A 132 3.83 -11.86 -0.86
CA THR A 132 2.69 -10.98 -1.15
C THR A 132 3.10 -9.52 -1.11
N ALA A 133 2.16 -8.62 -1.32
CA ALA A 133 2.33 -7.19 -1.10
C ALA A 133 1.36 -6.72 -0.01
N ASP A 134 1.75 -5.70 0.74
CA ASP A 134 0.87 -5.00 1.68
C ASP A 134 -0.19 -4.16 0.96
N HIS A 135 0.14 -3.66 -0.24
CA HIS A 135 -0.78 -3.04 -1.18
C HIS A 135 -0.16 -3.03 -2.58
N ALA A 136 -0.96 -2.63 -3.57
CA ALA A 136 -0.50 -2.26 -4.91
C ALA A 136 -0.45 -0.73 -5.02
N VAL A 137 -0.73 -0.17 -6.21
CA VAL A 137 -0.64 1.27 -6.42
C VAL A 137 -1.46 1.75 -7.63
N ALA A 138 -1.97 2.97 -7.54
CA ALA A 138 -2.59 3.65 -8.67
C ALA A 138 -1.57 4.05 -9.75
N HIS A 139 -2.04 4.27 -10.98
CA HIS A 139 -1.29 5.03 -11.97
C HIS A 139 -1.26 6.53 -11.61
N ASN A 140 -0.25 7.26 -12.10
CA ASN A 140 -0.20 8.71 -11.95
C ASN A 140 -1.44 9.37 -12.63
N PRO A 141 -2.13 10.34 -12.00
CA PRO A 141 -3.33 10.94 -12.57
C PRO A 141 -3.11 11.63 -13.91
N ALA A 142 -1.97 12.31 -14.10
CA ALA A 142 -1.67 12.97 -15.34
C ALA A 142 -1.38 11.96 -16.47
N PHE A 143 -0.74 10.82 -16.15
CA PHE A 143 -0.58 9.69 -17.07
C PHE A 143 -1.94 9.14 -17.51
N LEU A 144 -2.87 8.94 -16.58
CA LEU A 144 -4.23 8.49 -16.88
C LEU A 144 -4.98 9.49 -17.78
N THR A 145 -4.90 10.79 -17.47
CA THR A 145 -5.59 11.81 -18.28
C THR A 145 -5.07 11.92 -19.70
N ASP A 146 -3.76 11.76 -19.92
CA ASP A 146 -3.18 11.75 -21.27
C ASP A 146 -3.61 10.51 -22.07
N ASN A 147 -3.93 9.43 -21.36
CA ASN A 147 -4.54 8.22 -21.91
C ASN A 147 -6.08 8.24 -21.88
N LYS A 148 -6.70 9.42 -21.70
CA LYS A 148 -8.16 9.65 -21.75
C LYS A 148 -8.95 8.90 -20.67
N ILE A 149 -8.30 8.55 -19.55
CA ILE A 149 -8.93 7.94 -18.38
C ILE A 149 -9.19 9.04 -17.34
N PRO A 150 -10.42 9.18 -16.80
CA PRO A 150 -10.71 10.15 -15.75
C PRO A 150 -9.88 9.90 -14.50
N ALA A 151 -9.16 10.93 -14.04
CA ALA A 151 -8.29 10.85 -12.87
C ALA A 151 -8.02 12.25 -12.32
N GLY A 152 -7.52 12.34 -11.09
CA GLY A 152 -7.09 13.61 -10.53
C GLY A 152 -6.40 13.50 -9.17
N VAL A 153 -5.74 14.59 -8.77
CA VAL A 153 -5.18 14.71 -7.43
C VAL A 153 -6.25 15.32 -6.52
N TRP A 154 -6.71 14.55 -5.54
CA TRP A 154 -7.65 14.99 -4.52
C TRP A 154 -6.97 15.97 -3.55
N LYS A 155 -7.66 17.06 -3.23
CA LYS A 155 -7.18 18.05 -2.25
C LYS A 155 -8.02 17.95 -0.98
N ASP A 156 -7.35 17.83 0.15
CA ASP A 156 -7.97 17.80 1.46
C ASP A 156 -8.88 19.04 1.68
N PRO A 157 -10.20 18.85 1.89
CA PRO A 157 -11.16 19.93 2.06
C PRO A 157 -11.34 20.38 3.52
N ALA A 158 -10.46 19.99 4.46
CA ALA A 158 -10.65 20.24 5.89
C ALA A 158 -10.88 21.72 6.25
N LYS A 159 -10.20 22.64 5.56
CA LYS A 159 -10.39 24.08 5.78
C LYS A 159 -11.76 24.54 5.32
N GLN A 160 -12.18 24.14 4.12
CA GLN A 160 -13.48 24.47 3.54
C GLN A 160 -14.61 23.87 4.36
N LEU A 161 -14.45 22.63 4.82
CA LEU A 161 -15.41 21.97 5.69
C LEU A 161 -15.52 22.67 7.05
N ASN A 162 -14.40 23.09 7.66
CA ASN A 162 -14.43 23.87 8.90
C ASN A 162 -15.16 25.21 8.71
N SER A 163 -14.90 25.94 7.62
CA SER A 163 -15.61 27.19 7.31
C SER A 163 -17.12 26.96 7.13
N TYR A 164 -17.51 25.91 6.40
CA TYR A 164 -18.91 25.54 6.21
C TYR A 164 -19.64 25.21 7.53
N LEU A 165 -18.98 24.46 8.41
CA LEU A 165 -19.55 24.11 9.71
C LEU A 165 -19.56 25.31 10.67
N GLU A 166 -18.57 26.19 10.62
CA GLU A 166 -18.55 27.43 11.41
C GLU A 166 -19.76 28.31 11.10
N GLU A 167 -20.11 28.47 9.82
CA GLU A 167 -21.27 29.25 9.42
C GLU A 167 -22.59 28.69 9.99
N LYS A 168 -22.70 27.37 10.13
CA LYS A 168 -23.89 26.66 10.62
C LYS A 168 -23.99 26.62 12.13
N PHE A 169 -22.91 26.20 12.78
CA PHE A 169 -22.88 25.91 14.21
C PHE A 169 -22.32 27.07 15.04
N LYS A 170 -21.87 28.15 14.38
CA LYS A 170 -21.27 29.35 15.00
C LYS A 170 -20.07 29.02 15.89
N GLN A 171 -19.36 27.94 15.54
CA GLN A 171 -18.21 27.43 16.30
C GLN A 171 -17.07 27.06 15.36
N LYS A 172 -15.87 27.53 15.69
CA LYS A 172 -14.63 27.27 14.95
C LYS A 172 -14.03 25.93 15.33
N ASN A 173 -13.22 25.38 14.42
CA ASN A 173 -12.35 24.21 14.65
C ASN A 173 -13.11 22.95 15.07
N ILE A 174 -14.29 22.72 14.47
CA ILE A 174 -15.09 21.51 14.69
C ILE A 174 -14.39 20.27 14.10
N ILE A 175 -13.78 20.40 12.91
CA ILE A 175 -12.93 19.38 12.33
C ILE A 175 -11.51 19.54 12.87
N HIS A 176 -11.00 18.49 13.51
CA HIS A 176 -9.62 18.43 13.98
C HIS A 176 -8.66 18.17 12.82
N SER A 177 -8.96 17.17 11.98
CA SER A 177 -8.16 16.81 10.81
C SER A 177 -8.97 16.00 9.81
N ILE A 178 -8.48 15.92 8.58
CA ILE A 178 -8.83 14.86 7.65
C ILE A 178 -7.54 14.08 7.36
N GLY A 179 -7.57 12.76 7.58
CA GLY A 179 -6.40 11.89 7.39
C GLY A 179 -6.85 10.46 7.12
N GLN A 180 -6.10 9.72 6.31
CA GLN A 180 -6.49 8.38 5.84
C GLN A 180 -7.89 8.37 5.21
N TYR A 181 -8.24 9.44 4.49
CA TYR A 181 -9.57 9.67 3.94
C TYR A 181 -10.69 9.63 4.99
N GLN A 182 -10.40 9.98 6.25
CA GLN A 182 -11.36 10.01 7.34
C GLN A 182 -11.44 11.40 7.98
N VAL A 183 -12.65 11.82 8.35
CA VAL A 183 -12.90 13.07 9.07
C VAL A 183 -12.77 12.82 10.57
N ASN A 184 -11.89 13.57 11.24
CA ASN A 184 -11.71 13.52 12.69
C ASN A 184 -12.32 14.76 13.34
N LEU A 185 -13.22 14.57 14.31
CA LEU A 185 -13.85 15.67 15.03
C LEU A 185 -13.01 16.13 16.22
N ASN A 186 -13.12 17.41 16.54
CA ASN A 186 -12.55 17.98 17.74
C ASN A 186 -13.54 17.85 18.91
N TYR A 187 -13.50 16.72 19.61
CA TYR A 187 -14.45 16.43 20.70
C TYR A 187 -14.38 17.41 21.87
N LYS A 188 -13.23 18.06 22.11
CA LYS A 188 -13.12 19.12 23.12
C LYS A 188 -14.02 20.31 22.74
N VAL A 189 -13.89 20.80 21.50
CA VAL A 189 -14.70 21.91 20.99
C VAL A 189 -16.19 21.55 20.97
N ILE A 190 -16.52 20.35 20.52
CA ILE A 190 -17.91 19.87 20.45
C ILE A 190 -18.52 19.81 21.86
N GLY A 191 -17.79 19.27 22.83
CA GLY A 191 -18.25 19.17 24.22
C GLY A 191 -18.43 20.51 24.91
N GLU A 192 -17.46 21.43 24.78
CA GLU A 192 -17.51 22.76 25.37
C GLU A 192 -18.66 23.61 24.80
N ALA A 193 -18.89 23.53 23.49
CA ALA A 193 -19.98 24.22 22.81
C ALA A 193 -21.32 23.47 22.83
N LYS A 194 -21.38 22.26 23.43
CA LYS A 194 -22.55 21.39 23.51
C LYS A 194 -23.23 21.15 22.15
N LEU A 195 -22.42 20.92 21.12
CA LEU A 195 -22.91 20.68 19.76
C LEU A 195 -23.38 19.24 19.58
N ASP A 196 -24.38 19.04 18.72
CA ASP A 196 -24.86 17.72 18.33
C ASP A 196 -23.93 17.09 17.27
N GLU A 197 -23.26 16.01 17.65
CA GLU A 197 -22.35 15.26 16.77
C GLU A 197 -23.08 14.70 15.54
N GLU A 198 -24.31 14.21 15.68
CA GLU A 198 -25.07 13.65 14.57
C GLU A 198 -25.42 14.72 13.54
N ALA A 199 -25.78 15.92 14.01
CA ALA A 199 -26.00 17.07 13.14
C ALA A 199 -24.71 17.48 12.42
N ILE A 200 -23.56 17.53 13.12
CA ILE A 200 -22.25 17.81 12.52
C ILE A 200 -21.94 16.79 11.42
N LYS A 201 -22.05 15.49 11.72
CA LYS A 201 -21.77 14.43 10.75
C LYS A 201 -22.67 14.52 9.52
N SER A 202 -23.96 14.77 9.71
CA SER A 202 -24.91 14.93 8.61
C SER A 202 -24.54 16.10 7.70
N GLU A 203 -24.19 17.25 8.25
CA GLU A 203 -23.78 18.41 7.46
C GLU A 203 -22.41 18.21 6.79
N SER A 204 -21.47 17.54 7.46
CA SER A 204 -20.20 17.15 6.85
C SER A 204 -20.40 16.25 5.63
N ILE A 205 -21.23 15.20 5.74
CA ILE A 205 -21.53 14.30 4.62
C ILE A 205 -22.15 15.10 3.45
N LYS A 206 -23.16 15.94 3.70
CA LYS A 206 -23.77 16.80 2.66
C LYS A 206 -22.78 17.72 1.96
N PHE A 207 -21.78 18.23 2.69
CA PHE A 207 -20.72 19.06 2.11
C PHE A 207 -19.77 18.23 1.24
N LEU A 208 -19.37 17.05 1.73
CA LEU A 208 -18.42 16.15 1.06
C LEU A 208 -19.03 15.56 -0.23
N GLU A 209 -20.30 15.18 -0.23
CA GLU A 209 -21.00 14.64 -1.41
C GLU A 209 -21.14 15.64 -2.56
N LYS A 210 -20.95 16.94 -2.30
CA LYS A 210 -20.94 17.98 -3.34
C LYS A 210 -19.57 18.18 -3.98
N GLN A 211 -18.52 17.56 -3.44
CA GLN A 211 -17.18 17.69 -4.02
C GLN A 211 -17.07 16.81 -5.28
N PRO A 212 -16.48 17.31 -6.37
CA PRO A 212 -16.51 16.64 -7.68
C PRO A 212 -15.68 15.35 -7.74
N ASP A 213 -14.76 15.15 -6.80
CA ASP A 213 -13.80 14.06 -6.71
C ASP A 213 -14.20 12.99 -5.66
N ILE A 214 -15.20 13.28 -4.82
CA ILE A 214 -15.75 12.34 -3.84
C ILE A 214 -16.87 11.52 -4.51
N ALA A 215 -16.81 10.20 -4.34
CA ALA A 215 -17.87 9.28 -4.77
C ALA A 215 -18.91 9.11 -3.66
N LEU A 216 -18.48 8.91 -2.42
CA LEU A 216 -19.34 8.67 -1.26
C LEU A 216 -18.68 9.24 0.02
N ALA A 217 -19.51 9.66 0.97
CA ALA A 217 -19.08 9.92 2.34
C ALA A 217 -19.99 9.14 3.31
N VAL A 218 -19.40 8.34 4.19
CA VAL A 218 -20.13 7.35 5.00
C VAL A 218 -19.84 7.58 6.48
N ASP A 219 -20.88 7.78 7.28
CA ASP A 219 -20.77 7.73 8.74
C ASP A 219 -20.33 6.32 9.16
N MET A 220 -19.18 6.23 9.82
CA MET A 220 -18.55 4.95 10.18
C MET A 220 -19.46 4.09 11.08
N ARG A 221 -20.27 4.71 11.95
CA ARG A 221 -21.20 3.98 12.83
C ARG A 221 -22.47 3.51 12.13
N LYS A 222 -22.74 3.98 10.91
CA LYS A 222 -23.93 3.64 10.13
C LYS A 222 -23.61 2.84 8.87
N ALA A 223 -22.33 2.52 8.63
CA ALA A 223 -21.87 1.81 7.43
C ALA A 223 -22.70 0.55 7.13
N GLN A 224 -23.07 -0.24 8.15
CA GLN A 224 -23.89 -1.45 8.00
C GLN A 224 -25.24 -1.20 7.29
N THR A 225 -25.86 -0.04 7.55
CA THR A 225 -27.20 0.31 7.08
C THR A 225 -27.20 1.30 5.90
N THR A 226 -26.05 1.90 5.58
CA THR A 226 -25.93 2.82 4.45
C THR A 226 -26.10 2.07 3.12
N SER A 227 -26.88 2.65 2.20
CA SER A 227 -27.14 2.11 0.87
C SER A 227 -25.93 2.27 -0.08
N ILE A 228 -24.88 1.49 0.18
CA ILE A 228 -23.65 1.40 -0.64
C ILE A 228 -23.41 -0.04 -1.10
N PRO A 229 -22.60 -0.25 -2.16
CA PRO A 229 -22.17 -1.58 -2.58
C PRO A 229 -21.58 -2.39 -1.44
N HIS A 230 -21.80 -3.70 -1.49
CA HIS A 230 -21.41 -4.65 -0.45
C HIS A 230 -19.92 -4.57 -0.12
N ASP A 231 -19.05 -4.67 -1.12
CA ASP A 231 -17.60 -4.76 -0.90
C ASP A 231 -17.03 -3.48 -0.29
N LEU A 232 -17.60 -2.33 -0.65
CA LEU A 232 -17.28 -1.05 -0.02
C LEU A 232 -17.70 -1.04 1.45
N ARG A 233 -18.91 -1.53 1.75
CA ARG A 233 -19.41 -1.63 3.12
C ARG A 233 -18.51 -2.50 3.99
N GLU A 234 -18.17 -3.69 3.51
CA GLU A 234 -17.31 -4.62 4.26
C GLU A 234 -15.92 -4.02 4.49
N ARG A 235 -15.32 -3.38 3.49
CA ARG A 235 -14.01 -2.71 3.64
C ARG A 235 -14.04 -1.56 4.64
N ILE A 236 -15.11 -0.76 4.64
CA ILE A 236 -15.32 0.31 5.63
C ILE A 236 -15.43 -0.27 7.05
N ILE A 237 -16.24 -1.32 7.22
CA ILE A 237 -16.44 -1.96 8.52
C ILE A 237 -15.14 -2.61 9.01
N ASN A 238 -14.45 -3.35 8.16
CA ASN A 238 -13.19 -4.02 8.51
C ASN A 238 -12.05 -3.04 8.79
N GLY A 239 -12.05 -1.87 8.13
CA GLY A 239 -11.10 -0.79 8.37
C GLY A 239 -11.43 0.12 9.56
N TYR A 240 -12.58 -0.08 10.23
CA TYR A 240 -13.02 0.77 11.32
C TYR A 240 -12.47 0.31 12.68
N ASN A 241 -11.68 1.16 13.31
CA ASN A 241 -11.30 1.03 14.70
C ASN A 241 -11.97 2.13 15.53
N ILE A 242 -12.84 1.75 16.47
CA ILE A 242 -13.66 2.70 17.25
C ILE A 242 -12.84 3.72 18.05
N GLU A 243 -11.60 3.40 18.41
CA GLU A 243 -10.73 4.26 19.21
C GLU A 243 -9.79 5.13 18.35
N ARG A 244 -9.59 4.77 17.07
CA ARG A 244 -8.50 5.32 16.25
C ARG A 244 -8.93 5.84 14.88
N SER A 245 -10.13 5.50 14.42
CA SER A 245 -10.66 5.96 13.15
C SER A 245 -11.45 7.26 13.30
N GLY A 246 -11.50 8.04 12.22
CA GLY A 246 -12.40 9.17 12.11
C GLY A 246 -13.87 8.74 12.06
N VAL A 247 -14.77 9.73 12.14
CA VAL A 247 -16.22 9.50 12.23
C VAL A 247 -16.89 9.31 10.86
N ILE A 248 -16.26 9.79 9.79
CA ILE A 248 -16.78 9.68 8.42
C ILE A 248 -15.64 9.17 7.53
N GLN A 249 -15.90 8.10 6.78
CA GLN A 249 -15.04 7.66 5.68
C GLN A 249 -15.40 8.40 4.40
N ILE A 250 -14.39 8.94 3.73
CA ILE A 250 -14.46 9.50 2.38
C ILE A 250 -14.02 8.43 1.40
N ILE A 251 -14.83 8.19 0.37
CA ILE A 251 -14.50 7.32 -0.76
C ILE A 251 -14.38 8.21 -1.99
N LEU A 252 -13.20 8.24 -2.59
CA LEU A 252 -12.95 9.00 -3.81
C LEU A 252 -13.49 8.26 -5.05
N LYS A 253 -13.69 9.02 -6.13
CA LYS A 253 -13.91 8.43 -7.45
C LYS A 253 -12.67 7.64 -7.90
N PRO A 254 -12.82 6.56 -8.69
CA PRO A 254 -11.68 5.84 -9.24
C PRO A 254 -10.71 6.78 -9.98
N GLY A 255 -9.40 6.54 -9.84
CA GLY A 255 -8.37 7.38 -10.45
C GLY A 255 -8.06 8.65 -9.67
N TYR A 256 -8.67 8.86 -8.50
CA TYR A 256 -8.35 9.97 -7.60
C TYR A 256 -7.66 9.48 -6.33
N PHE A 257 -6.61 10.19 -5.92
CA PHE A 257 -5.91 9.96 -4.65
C PHE A 257 -5.40 11.26 -4.05
N GLN A 258 -5.07 11.24 -2.76
CA GLN A 258 -4.32 12.31 -2.09
C GLN A 258 -2.83 12.20 -2.42
N GLY A 259 -2.21 13.21 -3.04
CA GLY A 259 -0.80 13.13 -3.38
C GLY A 259 -0.24 14.32 -4.16
N GLY A 260 0.91 14.11 -4.79
CA GLY A 260 1.57 15.09 -5.65
C GLY A 260 1.18 14.96 -7.12
N SER A 261 1.72 15.84 -7.97
CA SER A 261 1.55 15.78 -9.43
C SER A 261 2.41 14.71 -10.10
N THR A 262 3.52 14.33 -9.48
CA THR A 262 4.44 13.29 -9.96
C THR A 262 4.39 12.07 -9.02
N GLY A 263 4.93 10.96 -9.49
CA GLY A 263 4.92 9.70 -8.79
C GLY A 263 3.51 9.13 -8.69
N THR A 264 3.27 8.42 -7.60
CA THR A 264 1.94 7.89 -7.30
C THR A 264 1.79 7.67 -5.79
N THR A 265 0.62 7.19 -5.38
CA THR A 265 0.37 6.69 -4.04
C THR A 265 -0.69 5.58 -4.09
N HIS A 266 -0.93 4.99 -2.94
CA HIS A 266 -1.95 4.00 -2.65
C HIS A 266 -2.79 4.47 -1.45
N GLY A 267 -3.67 3.58 -0.97
CA GLY A 267 -4.52 3.80 0.21
C GLY A 267 -6.01 3.92 -0.10
N THR A 268 -6.42 3.64 -1.34
CA THR A 268 -7.82 3.55 -1.74
C THR A 268 -8.29 2.11 -1.83
N TRP A 269 -9.62 1.91 -1.86
CA TRP A 269 -10.21 0.57 -1.92
C TRP A 269 -10.11 -0.09 -3.30
N ASN A 270 -9.83 0.70 -4.32
CA ASN A 270 -9.96 0.28 -5.71
C ASN A 270 -9.03 -0.89 -6.05
N PRO A 271 -9.38 -1.72 -7.05
CA PRO A 271 -8.58 -2.90 -7.38
C PRO A 271 -7.11 -2.62 -7.68
N TYR A 272 -6.75 -1.45 -8.23
CA TYR A 272 -5.35 -1.11 -8.49
C TYR A 272 -4.51 -0.92 -7.21
N ASP A 273 -5.12 -0.66 -6.06
CA ASP A 273 -4.44 -0.61 -4.74
C ASP A 273 -4.63 -1.92 -3.96
N ALA A 274 -5.78 -2.57 -4.10
CA ALA A 274 -6.16 -3.72 -3.28
C ALA A 274 -5.82 -5.10 -3.87
N HIS A 275 -5.55 -5.19 -5.18
CA HIS A 275 -5.20 -6.45 -5.84
C HIS A 275 -3.70 -6.71 -5.68
N ILE A 276 -3.36 -7.65 -4.80
CA ILE A 276 -1.99 -8.02 -4.46
C ILE A 276 -1.65 -9.42 -4.96
N PRO A 277 -0.39 -9.70 -5.34
CA PRO A 277 0.04 -11.06 -5.64
C PRO A 277 0.04 -11.89 -4.36
N LEU A 278 -0.21 -13.20 -4.48
CA LEU A 278 -0.01 -14.15 -3.38
C LEU A 278 0.58 -15.44 -3.94
N VAL A 279 1.84 -15.68 -3.62
CA VAL A 279 2.59 -16.85 -4.08
C VAL A 279 3.04 -17.67 -2.88
N PHE A 280 2.66 -18.94 -2.83
CA PHE A 280 3.22 -19.90 -1.90
C PHE A 280 4.21 -20.82 -2.62
N MET A 281 5.31 -21.19 -1.96
CA MET A 281 6.36 -22.06 -2.51
C MET A 281 6.99 -22.90 -1.40
N GLY A 282 7.38 -24.14 -1.71
CA GLY A 282 8.23 -24.96 -0.84
C GLY A 282 7.49 -26.08 -0.11
N TRP A 283 7.85 -26.31 1.16
CA TRP A 283 7.31 -27.38 1.99
C TRP A 283 5.78 -27.26 2.11
N GLY A 284 5.08 -28.40 2.01
CA GLY A 284 3.62 -28.47 2.17
C GLY A 284 2.78 -27.71 1.13
N VAL A 285 3.38 -27.17 0.05
CA VAL A 285 2.66 -26.38 -0.97
C VAL A 285 2.46 -27.17 -2.28
N LYS A 286 1.23 -27.18 -2.81
CA LYS A 286 0.90 -27.73 -4.13
C LYS A 286 1.22 -26.72 -5.25
N HIS A 287 1.75 -27.22 -6.37
CA HIS A 287 1.86 -26.40 -7.58
C HIS A 287 0.49 -26.20 -8.21
N GLY A 288 0.17 -24.97 -8.62
CA GLY A 288 -1.08 -24.62 -9.26
C GLY A 288 -1.28 -23.12 -9.34
N ASN A 289 -2.46 -22.72 -9.77
CA ASN A 289 -2.92 -21.33 -9.74
C ASN A 289 -4.38 -21.30 -9.27
N LEU A 290 -4.80 -20.16 -8.74
CA LEU A 290 -6.14 -19.91 -8.27
C LEU A 290 -6.61 -18.56 -8.80
N THR A 291 -7.82 -18.52 -9.36
CA THR A 291 -8.42 -17.29 -9.90
C THR A 291 -9.70 -16.87 -9.18
N ARG A 292 -10.22 -17.71 -8.27
CA ARG A 292 -11.28 -17.26 -7.35
C ARG A 292 -10.71 -16.24 -6.38
N GLU A 293 -11.59 -15.37 -5.90
CA GLU A 293 -11.22 -14.36 -4.91
C GLU A 293 -10.69 -14.98 -3.61
N THR A 294 -9.68 -14.32 -3.05
CA THR A 294 -9.06 -14.56 -1.75
C THR A 294 -8.80 -13.20 -1.11
N HIS A 295 -8.68 -13.17 0.21
CA HIS A 295 -8.43 -11.94 0.97
C HIS A 295 -7.01 -11.94 1.54
N MET A 296 -6.44 -10.76 1.77
CA MET A 296 -5.18 -10.61 2.51
C MET A 296 -5.25 -11.32 3.89
N THR A 297 -6.41 -11.27 4.53
CA THR A 297 -6.67 -11.92 5.83
C THR A 297 -6.62 -13.45 5.76
N ASP A 298 -6.67 -14.06 4.57
CA ASP A 298 -6.64 -15.51 4.38
C ASP A 298 -5.20 -16.08 4.48
N ILE A 299 -4.17 -15.24 4.43
CA ILE A 299 -2.76 -15.68 4.45
C ILE A 299 -2.39 -16.32 5.79
N ALA A 300 -2.64 -15.63 6.90
CA ALA A 300 -2.28 -16.09 8.23
C ALA A 300 -2.95 -17.44 8.63
N PRO A 301 -4.26 -17.65 8.45
CA PRO A 301 -4.88 -18.95 8.74
C PRO A 301 -4.43 -20.05 7.76
N THR A 302 -3.93 -19.70 6.57
CA THR A 302 -3.31 -20.67 5.65
C THR A 302 -1.97 -21.15 6.17
N VAL A 303 -1.11 -20.23 6.64
CA VAL A 303 0.16 -20.59 7.28
C VAL A 303 -0.06 -21.35 8.59
N ALA A 304 -1.05 -20.96 9.39
CA ALA A 304 -1.38 -21.68 10.62
C ALA A 304 -1.83 -23.13 10.35
N ALA A 305 -2.67 -23.32 9.34
CA ALA A 305 -3.10 -24.65 8.92
C ALA A 305 -1.93 -25.51 8.41
N LEU A 306 -1.02 -24.91 7.63
CA LEU A 306 0.21 -25.56 7.15
C LEU A 306 1.10 -26.04 8.31
N LEU A 307 1.24 -25.23 9.36
CA LEU A 307 2.08 -25.52 10.53
C LEU A 307 1.38 -26.34 11.61
N HIS A 308 0.09 -26.67 11.43
CA HIS A 308 -0.74 -27.32 12.45
C HIS A 308 -0.79 -26.57 13.79
N ILE A 309 -0.84 -25.23 13.73
CA ILE A 309 -0.97 -24.36 14.89
C ILE A 309 -2.31 -23.63 14.91
N GLN A 310 -2.68 -23.12 16.08
CA GLN A 310 -3.84 -22.27 16.23
C GLN A 310 -3.67 -20.98 15.41
N ALA A 311 -4.68 -20.62 14.61
CA ALA A 311 -4.71 -19.35 13.89
C ALA A 311 -4.75 -18.15 14.87
N PRO A 312 -4.27 -16.95 14.45
CA PRO A 312 -4.27 -15.76 15.30
C PRO A 312 -5.63 -15.48 15.95
N ASN A 313 -5.60 -14.97 17.19
CA ASN A 313 -6.79 -14.83 18.05
C ASN A 313 -7.87 -13.83 17.56
N GLY A 314 -7.53 -12.95 16.60
CA GLY A 314 -8.45 -12.05 15.90
C GLY A 314 -8.69 -12.42 14.44
N ASN A 315 -8.37 -13.65 14.03
CA ASN A 315 -8.47 -14.06 12.63
C ASN A 315 -9.94 -14.07 12.15
N ILE A 316 -10.19 -13.33 11.08
CA ILE A 316 -11.46 -13.35 10.32
C ILE A 316 -11.32 -13.97 8.93
N GLY A 317 -10.08 -14.30 8.51
CA GLY A 317 -9.81 -14.93 7.23
C GLY A 317 -10.09 -16.43 7.25
N LYS A 318 -10.00 -17.03 6.07
CA LYS A 318 -10.22 -18.46 5.83
C LYS A 318 -8.98 -19.08 5.22
N THR A 319 -8.65 -20.31 5.63
CA THR A 319 -7.56 -21.08 5.03
C THR A 319 -7.80 -21.30 3.54
N ILE A 320 -6.80 -21.00 2.71
CA ILE A 320 -6.77 -21.31 1.28
C ILE A 320 -6.32 -22.76 1.12
N SER A 321 -7.23 -23.70 1.40
CA SER A 321 -6.92 -25.13 1.46
C SER A 321 -6.31 -25.70 0.17
N GLU A 322 -6.63 -25.10 -0.97
CA GLU A 322 -6.18 -25.54 -2.30
C GLU A 322 -4.66 -25.41 -2.49
N VAL A 323 -4.00 -24.56 -1.69
CA VAL A 323 -2.54 -24.39 -1.75
C VAL A 323 -1.78 -25.45 -0.96
N LEU A 324 -2.44 -26.11 -0.01
CA LEU A 324 -1.81 -27.05 0.93
C LEU A 324 -1.77 -28.47 0.36
N LYS A 325 -0.71 -29.23 0.66
CA LYS A 325 -0.57 -30.65 0.28
C LYS A 325 -1.53 -31.55 1.04
#